data_AF-A0A1Y4RGY8-F1
#
_entry.id   AF-A0A1Y4RGY8-F1
#
_cell.length_a   1.000
_cell.length_b   1.000
_cell.length_c   1.000
_cell.angle_alpha   90.00
_cell.angle_beta   90.00
_cell.angle_gamma   90.00
#
_symmetry.space_group_name_H-M   'P 1'
#
loop_
_entity.id
_entity.type
_entity.pdbx_description
1 polymer ?
#
loop_
_entity_poly.entity_id
_entity_poly.type
_entity_poly.pdbx_seq_one_letter_code
_entity_poly.pdbx_strand_id
1 'polypeptide(L)'
;MQHKVKVTVIDKKLYPELQAQYCSDPNSGACSCYHVGDEFIFERYGTADDFWHMGLNTLKQTVHRAEATAGGTAFPHCSEAWDAISRYIYTGLQGGSIMRGWMRDERVMIACCSDGTRPVIFKIERMDYKAVYVEGLCGPDWESRVAEALKGIGAVETVIFREDYAEVYLTADVADEVLKETVEGCGGVKVLKVE
;
A
#
# COMPACT_ATOMS: atom_id res chain seq x y z
N MET A 1 -9.55 3.61 13.02
CA MET A 1 -9.18 2.86 11.80
C MET A 1 -8.25 3.73 10.99
N GLN A 2 -7.10 3.18 10.68
CA GLN A 2 -6.02 3.83 9.95
C GLN A 2 -5.99 3.31 8.50
N HIS A 3 -5.31 4.06 7.64
CA HIS A 3 -5.27 3.77 6.20
C HIS A 3 -3.85 3.81 5.66
N LYS A 4 -3.51 2.82 4.84
CA LYS A 4 -2.37 2.85 3.93
C LYS A 4 -2.87 2.74 2.50
N VAL A 5 -2.04 3.12 1.54
CA VAL A 5 -2.33 2.85 0.12
C VAL A 5 -1.23 2.00 -0.45
N LYS A 6 -1.61 0.83 -0.98
CA LYS A 6 -0.75 -0.01 -1.79
C LYS A 6 -0.93 0.35 -3.26
N VAL A 7 0.17 0.60 -3.96
CA VAL A 7 0.19 0.73 -5.41
C VAL A 7 1.00 -0.42 -5.98
N THR A 8 0.44 -1.14 -6.94
CA THR A 8 1.13 -2.23 -7.64
C THR A 8 1.16 -1.94 -9.13
N VAL A 9 2.33 -2.06 -9.75
CA VAL A 9 2.44 -2.03 -11.21
C VAL A 9 1.98 -3.37 -11.75
N ILE A 10 0.80 -3.40 -12.37
CA ILE A 10 0.20 -4.64 -12.86
C ILE A 10 0.48 -4.91 -14.33
N ASP A 11 0.78 -3.86 -15.11
CA ASP A 11 1.05 -4.00 -16.53
C ASP A 11 1.79 -2.78 -17.09
N LYS A 12 2.41 -2.93 -18.26
CA LYS A 12 3.06 -1.89 -19.05
C LYS A 12 2.72 -2.10 -20.51
N LYS A 13 2.24 -1.06 -21.20
CA LYS A 13 2.03 -1.10 -22.65
C LYS A 13 3.14 -0.38 -23.40
N LEU A 14 3.23 -0.68 -24.70
CA LEU A 14 4.10 -0.03 -25.66
C LEU A 14 3.34 0.09 -26.98
N TYR A 15 3.32 1.29 -27.53
CA TYR A 15 2.76 1.61 -28.84
C TYR A 15 3.91 1.94 -29.80
N PRO A 16 4.61 0.92 -30.33
CA PRO A 16 5.82 1.11 -31.13
C PRO A 16 5.55 1.91 -32.41
N GLU A 17 4.35 1.83 -32.97
CA GLU A 17 3.93 2.63 -34.13
C GLU A 17 3.90 4.14 -33.82
N LEU A 18 3.46 4.52 -32.61
CA LEU A 18 3.47 5.91 -32.18
C LEU A 18 4.89 6.40 -31.92
N GLN A 19 5.75 5.55 -31.35
CA GLN A 19 7.16 5.89 -31.17
C GLN A 19 7.87 6.07 -32.52
N ALA A 20 7.69 5.13 -33.45
CA ALA A 20 8.30 5.18 -34.78
C ALA A 20 7.88 6.43 -35.57
N GLN A 21 6.62 6.85 -35.43
CA GLN A 21 6.09 7.99 -36.16
C GLN A 21 6.44 9.35 -35.51
N TYR A 22 6.44 9.45 -34.18
CA TYR A 22 6.45 10.74 -33.49
C TYR A 22 7.65 10.96 -32.54
N CYS A 23 8.32 9.92 -32.05
CA CYS A 23 9.45 10.08 -31.13
C CYS A 23 10.75 10.35 -31.89
N SER A 24 11.61 11.20 -31.32
CA SER A 24 12.97 11.41 -31.86
C SER A 24 13.80 10.13 -31.85
N ASP A 25 13.63 9.29 -30.83
CA ASP A 25 14.07 7.89 -30.84
C ASP A 25 12.87 7.00 -31.19
N PRO A 26 12.82 6.44 -32.42
CA PRO A 26 11.71 5.60 -32.85
C PRO A 26 11.61 4.26 -32.08
N ASN A 27 12.64 3.90 -31.30
CA ASN A 27 12.70 2.65 -30.53
C ASN A 27 12.90 2.91 -29.03
N SER A 28 12.34 4.00 -28.49
CA SER A 28 12.49 4.39 -27.07
C SER A 28 12.03 3.30 -26.09
N GLY A 29 11.15 2.40 -26.51
CA GLY A 29 10.75 1.21 -25.77
C GLY A 29 9.82 1.50 -24.59
N ALA A 30 9.59 0.50 -23.75
CA ALA A 30 8.72 0.60 -22.59
C ALA A 30 9.32 1.51 -21.50
N CYS A 31 8.47 2.03 -20.59
CA CYS A 31 8.91 2.90 -19.50
C CYS A 31 10.02 2.22 -18.66
N SER A 32 11.11 2.92 -18.36
CA SER A 32 12.22 2.40 -17.53
C SER A 32 12.05 2.68 -16.05
N CYS A 33 11.15 3.58 -15.66
CA CYS A 33 10.97 3.99 -14.26
C CYS A 33 10.23 2.95 -13.39
N TYR A 34 9.49 2.03 -14.02
CA TYR A 34 8.59 1.08 -13.36
C TYR A 34 8.70 -0.31 -13.97
N HIS A 35 8.44 -1.34 -13.18
CA HIS A 35 8.48 -2.74 -13.58
C HIS A 35 7.23 -3.47 -13.07
N VAL A 36 6.71 -4.40 -13.87
CA VAL A 36 5.54 -5.20 -13.46
C VAL A 36 5.90 -5.99 -12.20
N GLY A 37 5.05 -5.91 -11.19
CA GLY A 37 5.28 -6.49 -9.86
C GLY A 37 5.95 -5.56 -8.86
N ASP A 38 6.31 -4.33 -9.24
CA ASP A 38 6.72 -3.30 -8.28
C ASP A 38 5.56 -3.00 -7.33
N GLU A 39 5.85 -2.96 -6.02
CA GLU A 39 4.88 -2.63 -4.98
C GLU A 39 5.36 -1.44 -4.14
N PHE A 40 4.46 -0.48 -3.96
CA PHE A 40 4.65 0.73 -3.18
C PHE A 40 3.65 0.75 -2.03
N ILE A 41 4.10 1.14 -0.84
CA ILE A 41 3.24 1.37 0.31
C ILE A 41 3.38 2.83 0.73
N PHE A 42 2.27 3.55 0.72
CA PHE A 42 2.15 4.92 1.18
C PHE A 42 1.53 4.96 2.56
N GLU A 43 2.16 5.69 3.46
CA GLU A 43 1.76 5.88 4.85
C GLU A 43 1.69 7.37 5.19
N ARG A 44 0.75 7.70 6.08
CA ARG A 44 0.58 9.06 6.60
C ARG A 44 0.21 9.06 8.09
N TYR A 45 0.99 8.32 8.88
CA TYR A 45 0.78 8.15 10.31
C TYR A 45 2.03 8.54 11.11
N GLY A 46 1.84 9.12 12.29
CA GLY A 46 2.93 9.60 13.13
C GLY A 46 3.76 10.69 12.42
N THR A 47 5.04 10.41 12.18
CA THR A 47 5.95 11.30 11.45
C THR A 47 6.06 10.98 9.96
N ALA A 48 5.45 9.89 9.49
CA ALA A 48 5.44 9.53 8.07
C ALA A 48 4.46 10.42 7.31
N ASP A 49 4.92 10.99 6.18
CA ASP A 49 4.05 11.66 5.22
C ASP A 49 4.61 11.46 3.81
N ASP A 50 4.43 10.24 3.29
CA ASP A 50 4.98 9.83 2.00
C ASP A 50 4.36 10.60 0.83
N PHE A 51 3.14 11.10 1.02
CA PHE A 51 2.40 11.83 0.00
C PHE A 51 3.08 13.14 -0.38
N TRP A 52 3.49 13.95 0.60
CA TRP A 52 4.16 15.24 0.33
C TRP A 52 5.56 15.09 -0.27
N HIS A 53 6.16 13.91 -0.14
CA HIS A 53 7.45 13.59 -0.74
C HIS A 53 7.32 12.83 -2.07
N MET A 54 6.14 12.90 -2.71
CA MET A 54 5.88 12.27 -4.01
C MET A 54 6.23 10.77 -4.02
N GLY A 55 6.01 10.09 -2.89
CA GLY A 55 6.27 8.67 -2.71
C GLY A 55 7.74 8.24 -2.66
N LEU A 56 8.68 9.14 -2.35
CA LEU A 56 10.05 8.74 -2.06
C LEU A 56 10.08 7.72 -0.90
N ASN A 57 10.89 6.65 -1.01
CA ASN A 57 11.01 5.54 -0.05
C ASN A 57 9.75 4.65 0.11
N THR A 58 8.78 4.75 -0.80
CA THR A 58 7.56 3.91 -0.75
C THR A 58 7.74 2.54 -1.41
N LEU A 59 8.74 2.37 -2.29
CA LEU A 59 9.03 1.09 -2.96
C LEU A 59 9.41 0.01 -1.93
N LYS A 60 8.59 -1.04 -1.82
CA LYS A 60 8.81 -2.17 -0.89
C LYS A 60 9.23 -3.45 -1.60
N GLN A 61 8.83 -3.60 -2.86
CA GLN A 61 9.18 -4.77 -3.67
C GLN A 61 9.48 -4.34 -5.11
N THR A 62 10.56 -4.86 -5.67
CA THR A 62 10.90 -4.71 -7.09
C THR A 62 11.76 -5.88 -7.57
N VAL A 63 11.69 -6.19 -8.85
CA VAL A 63 12.58 -7.17 -9.51
C VAL A 63 13.87 -6.52 -10.05
N HIS A 64 14.03 -5.19 -9.92
CA HIS A 64 15.20 -4.43 -10.37
C HIS A 64 15.94 -3.75 -9.21
N ARG A 65 17.11 -3.15 -9.48
CA ARG A 65 17.85 -2.37 -8.46
C ARG A 65 17.06 -1.10 -8.11
N ALA A 66 16.82 -0.90 -6.81
CA ALA A 66 15.95 0.15 -6.29
C ALA A 66 16.39 1.59 -6.62
N GLU A 67 17.69 1.85 -6.81
CA GLU A 67 18.22 3.22 -7.02
C GLU A 67 17.69 3.92 -8.27
N ALA A 68 17.35 3.15 -9.32
CA ALA A 68 16.81 3.70 -10.57
C ALA A 68 15.28 3.53 -10.71
N THR A 69 14.64 2.92 -9.72
CA THR A 69 13.20 2.65 -9.74
C THR A 69 12.48 3.79 -9.06
N ALA A 70 11.42 4.31 -9.69
CA ALA A 70 10.60 5.36 -9.12
C ALA A 70 10.03 4.93 -7.76
N GLY A 71 9.88 5.86 -6.82
CA GLY A 71 9.48 5.57 -5.43
C GLY A 71 10.58 4.94 -4.57
N GLY A 72 11.80 4.78 -5.10
CA GLY A 72 12.98 4.32 -4.38
C GLY A 72 13.56 5.40 -3.45
N THR A 73 14.83 5.20 -3.05
CA THR A 73 15.51 6.08 -2.09
C THR A 73 16.03 7.39 -2.69
N ALA A 74 16.25 7.42 -4.00
CA ALA A 74 16.84 8.55 -4.71
C ALA A 74 15.93 9.13 -5.80
N PHE A 75 14.91 8.39 -6.23
CA PHE A 75 14.05 8.77 -7.34
C PHE A 75 12.58 8.69 -6.93
N PRO A 76 11.87 9.82 -6.76
CA PRO A 76 10.44 9.83 -6.43
C PRO A 76 9.61 9.32 -7.63
N HIS A 77 8.28 9.32 -7.49
CA HIS A 77 7.42 8.97 -8.63
C HIS A 77 7.62 9.95 -9.80
N CYS A 78 7.65 9.45 -11.03
CA CYS A 78 7.75 10.32 -12.20
C CYS A 78 6.53 11.24 -12.27
N SER A 79 6.70 12.45 -12.78
CA SER A 79 5.64 13.48 -12.77
C SER A 79 4.37 13.03 -13.49
N GLU A 80 4.49 12.34 -14.63
CA GLU A 80 3.37 11.80 -15.40
C GLU A 80 2.56 10.76 -14.63
N ALA A 81 3.23 9.87 -13.90
CA ALA A 81 2.56 8.90 -13.06
C ALA A 81 1.95 9.57 -11.84
N TRP A 82 2.70 10.45 -11.18
CA TRP A 82 2.26 11.14 -9.97
C TRP A 82 1.01 11.99 -10.21
N ASP A 83 0.96 12.78 -11.27
CA ASP A 83 -0.23 13.56 -11.63
C ASP A 83 -1.46 12.65 -11.84
N ALA A 84 -1.26 11.52 -12.52
CA ALA A 84 -2.34 10.57 -12.79
C ALA A 84 -2.88 9.88 -11.53
N ILE A 85 -2.01 9.49 -10.58
CA ILE A 85 -2.38 8.59 -9.47
C ILE A 85 -2.49 9.25 -8.09
N SER A 86 -1.85 10.42 -7.87
CA SER A 86 -1.74 11.05 -6.55
C SER A 86 -3.08 11.32 -5.89
N ARG A 87 -4.09 11.80 -6.63
CA ARG A 87 -5.45 12.02 -6.11
C ARG A 87 -6.10 10.77 -5.52
N TYR A 88 -5.86 9.60 -6.11
CA TYR A 88 -6.40 8.34 -5.61
C TYR A 88 -5.67 7.90 -4.35
N ILE A 89 -4.34 8.06 -4.32
CA ILE A 89 -3.50 7.81 -3.14
C ILE A 89 -3.95 8.71 -2.00
N TYR A 90 -4.09 10.01 -2.23
CA TYR A 90 -4.53 10.97 -1.22
C TYR A 90 -5.91 10.62 -0.68
N THR A 91 -6.85 10.28 -1.57
CA THR A 91 -8.20 9.86 -1.18
C THR A 91 -8.16 8.61 -0.28
N GLY A 92 -7.36 7.60 -0.66
CA GLY A 92 -7.20 6.37 0.12
C GLY A 92 -6.56 6.62 1.49
N LEU A 93 -5.52 7.45 1.56
CA LEU A 93 -4.86 7.82 2.82
C LEU A 93 -5.79 8.54 3.80
N GLN A 94 -6.84 9.19 3.30
CA GLN A 94 -7.85 9.89 4.11
C GLN A 94 -9.08 9.03 4.43
N GLY A 95 -9.06 7.73 4.10
CA GLY A 95 -10.20 6.84 4.34
C GLY A 95 -11.36 7.01 3.37
N GLY A 96 -11.16 7.74 2.26
CA GLY A 96 -12.18 7.97 1.25
C GLY A 96 -12.42 6.76 0.33
N SER A 97 -13.60 6.73 -0.29
CA SER A 97 -13.92 5.83 -1.41
C SER A 97 -13.12 6.29 -2.64
N ILE A 98 -12.24 5.44 -3.16
CA ILE A 98 -11.39 5.80 -4.30
C ILE A 98 -12.22 5.81 -5.59
N MET A 99 -13.11 4.83 -5.76
CA MET A 99 -13.88 4.70 -6.99
C MET A 99 -15.26 4.06 -6.77
N ARG A 100 -16.22 4.87 -6.31
CA ARG A 100 -17.59 4.45 -6.02
C ARG A 100 -18.34 4.00 -7.26
N GLY A 101 -18.83 2.75 -7.25
CA GLY A 101 -19.78 2.23 -8.23
C GLY A 101 -19.20 1.84 -9.59
N TRP A 102 -17.89 1.99 -9.80
CA TRP A 102 -17.21 1.52 -11.00
C TRP A 102 -16.34 0.29 -10.72
N MET A 103 -15.51 0.34 -9.67
CA MET A 103 -14.77 -0.84 -9.21
C MET A 103 -15.64 -1.70 -8.31
N ARG A 104 -15.39 -3.03 -8.31
CA ARG A 104 -16.13 -3.97 -7.45
C ARG A 104 -15.91 -3.70 -5.96
N ASP A 105 -14.72 -3.22 -5.62
CA ASP A 105 -14.36 -2.72 -4.30
C ASP A 105 -14.05 -1.23 -4.45
N GLU A 106 -14.73 -0.39 -3.68
CA GLU A 106 -14.58 1.07 -3.76
C GLU A 106 -13.23 1.56 -3.24
N ARG A 107 -12.48 0.70 -2.55
CA ARG A 107 -11.11 0.92 -2.07
C ARG A 107 -10.07 0.72 -3.16
N VAL A 108 -10.48 0.24 -4.34
CA VAL A 108 -9.59 -0.12 -5.43
C VAL A 108 -9.80 0.80 -6.63
N MET A 109 -8.71 1.10 -7.35
CA MET A 109 -8.74 1.77 -8.65
C MET A 109 -7.66 1.18 -9.57
N ILE A 110 -7.97 1.10 -10.86
CA ILE A 110 -7.01 0.80 -11.92
C ILE A 110 -6.79 2.09 -12.70
N ALA A 111 -5.57 2.62 -12.68
CA ALA A 111 -5.19 3.86 -13.34
C ALA A 111 -3.92 3.64 -14.18
N CYS A 112 -3.66 4.54 -15.13
CA CYS A 112 -2.39 4.54 -15.87
C CYS A 112 -1.81 5.94 -15.93
N CYS A 113 -0.48 6.03 -16.11
CA CYS A 113 0.14 7.32 -16.42
C CYS A 113 -0.30 7.80 -17.81
N SER A 114 -0.19 9.10 -18.05
CA SER A 114 -0.63 9.76 -19.28
C SER A 114 0.33 9.61 -20.45
N ASP A 115 1.40 8.80 -20.33
CA ASP A 115 2.34 8.55 -21.42
C ASP A 115 1.64 7.77 -22.55
N GLY A 116 1.31 8.49 -23.63
CA GLY A 116 0.57 7.94 -24.76
C GLY A 116 1.33 6.91 -25.59
N THR A 117 2.65 6.77 -25.42
CA THR A 117 3.46 5.81 -26.19
C THR A 117 3.86 4.58 -25.40
N ARG A 118 3.92 4.67 -24.07
CA ARG A 118 4.38 3.58 -23.20
C ARG A 118 3.77 3.63 -21.78
N PRO A 119 2.43 3.61 -21.64
CA PRO A 119 1.78 3.81 -20.36
C PRO A 119 2.05 2.65 -19.39
N VAL A 120 2.14 3.00 -18.11
CA VAL A 120 2.25 2.07 -16.99
C VAL A 120 0.90 1.99 -16.29
N ILE A 121 0.45 0.78 -15.98
CA ILE A 121 -0.85 0.50 -15.39
C ILE A 121 -0.66 0.10 -13.94
N PHE A 122 -1.37 0.80 -13.06
CA PHE A 122 -1.30 0.68 -11.62
C PHE A 122 -2.63 0.16 -11.07
N LYS A 123 -2.53 -0.79 -10.15
CA LYS A 123 -3.60 -1.11 -9.20
C LYS A 123 -3.33 -0.32 -7.92
N ILE A 124 -4.30 0.48 -7.50
CA ILE A 124 -4.22 1.34 -6.32
C ILE A 124 -5.26 0.82 -5.32
N GLU A 125 -4.84 0.51 -4.11
CA GLU A 125 -5.67 -0.17 -3.10
C GLU A 125 -5.51 0.52 -1.75
N ARG A 126 -6.62 1.00 -1.17
CA ARG A 126 -6.64 1.41 0.23
C ARG A 126 -6.67 0.18 1.12
N MET A 127 -5.73 0.10 2.04
CA MET A 127 -5.64 -0.92 3.08
C MET A 127 -6.15 -0.32 4.39
N ASP A 128 -7.17 -0.94 4.96
CA ASP A 128 -7.77 -0.53 6.23
C ASP A 128 -7.16 -1.38 7.36
N TYR A 129 -6.71 -0.74 8.43
CA TYR A 129 -6.13 -1.46 9.56
C TYR A 129 -6.41 -0.77 10.89
N LYS A 130 -6.27 -1.53 11.98
CA LYS A 130 -6.19 -0.98 13.34
C LYS A 130 -4.84 -1.29 13.95
N ALA A 131 -4.26 -0.31 14.65
CA ALA A 131 -3.03 -0.46 15.42
C ALA A 131 -3.39 -0.87 16.85
N VAL A 132 -3.08 -2.11 17.22
CA VAL A 132 -3.34 -2.65 18.56
C VAL A 132 -2.05 -2.55 19.37
N TYR A 133 -1.98 -1.58 20.28
CA TYR A 133 -0.82 -1.35 21.13
C TYR A 133 -0.84 -2.31 22.31
N VAL A 134 0.29 -2.97 22.56
CA VAL A 134 0.39 -4.05 23.54
C VAL A 134 1.53 -3.83 24.54
N GLU A 135 1.33 -4.28 25.77
CA GLU A 135 2.31 -4.29 26.86
C GLU A 135 2.46 -5.72 27.39
N GLY A 136 3.67 -6.10 27.79
CA GLY A 136 3.97 -7.45 28.29
C GLY A 136 4.55 -8.39 27.22
N LEU A 137 5.50 -7.89 26.41
CA LEU A 137 6.22 -8.62 25.36
C LEU A 137 7.15 -9.72 25.92
N CYS A 138 6.62 -10.72 26.64
CA CYS A 138 7.45 -11.76 27.26
C CYS A 138 6.90 -13.18 27.03
N GLY A 139 7.72 -13.99 26.35
CA GLY A 139 7.51 -15.42 26.13
C GLY A 139 7.84 -15.84 24.69
N PRO A 140 8.27 -17.09 24.46
CA PRO A 140 8.36 -17.62 23.10
C PRO A 140 6.97 -17.66 22.46
N ASP A 141 6.90 -17.41 21.15
CA ASP A 141 5.72 -17.63 20.28
C ASP A 141 4.45 -16.79 20.56
N TRP A 142 4.55 -15.73 21.37
CA TRP A 142 3.38 -14.88 21.68
C TRP A 142 2.78 -14.24 20.42
N GLU A 143 3.62 -13.78 19.49
CA GLU A 143 3.21 -13.18 18.21
C GLU A 143 2.40 -14.16 17.37
N SER A 144 2.89 -15.38 17.22
CA SER A 144 2.22 -16.44 16.46
C SER A 144 0.84 -16.75 17.05
N ARG A 145 0.74 -16.87 18.38
CA ARG A 145 -0.53 -17.15 19.06
C ARG A 145 -1.53 -15.99 18.91
N VAL A 146 -1.08 -14.75 19.08
CA VAL A 146 -1.94 -13.56 18.90
C VAL A 146 -2.38 -13.43 17.45
N ALA A 147 -1.48 -13.65 16.49
CA ALA A 147 -1.82 -13.61 15.07
C ALA A 147 -2.84 -14.70 14.70
N GLU A 148 -2.69 -15.93 15.18
CA GLU A 148 -3.66 -17.01 14.97
C GLU A 148 -5.03 -16.66 15.57
N ALA A 149 -5.07 -16.13 16.80
CA ALA A 149 -6.31 -15.73 17.45
C ALA A 149 -7.03 -14.61 16.67
N LEU A 150 -6.28 -13.58 16.26
CA LEU A 150 -6.81 -12.48 15.46
C LEU A 150 -7.27 -12.93 14.07
N LYS A 151 -6.52 -13.82 13.40
CA LYS A 151 -6.93 -14.41 12.11
C LYS A 151 -8.18 -15.29 12.22
N GLY A 152 -8.54 -15.74 13.43
CA GLY A 152 -9.82 -16.38 13.71
C GLY A 152 -11.02 -15.46 13.55
N ILE A 153 -10.82 -14.14 13.58
CA ILE A 153 -11.85 -13.14 13.29
C ILE A 153 -11.99 -13.03 11.77
N GLY A 154 -13.15 -13.41 11.22
CA GLY A 154 -13.33 -13.52 9.76
C GLY A 154 -13.11 -12.24 8.94
N ALA A 155 -13.06 -11.07 9.59
CA ALA A 155 -12.75 -9.79 8.95
C ALA A 155 -11.25 -9.47 8.90
N VAL A 156 -10.39 -10.19 9.62
CA VAL A 156 -8.93 -9.97 9.68
C VAL A 156 -8.24 -10.70 8.53
N GLU A 157 -7.52 -9.96 7.68
CA GLU A 157 -6.76 -10.54 6.56
C GLU A 157 -5.34 -10.90 6.95
N THR A 158 -4.67 -10.00 7.67
CA THR A 158 -3.24 -10.10 7.97
C THR A 158 -2.93 -9.33 9.24
N VAL A 159 -1.94 -9.82 9.98
CA VAL A 159 -1.40 -9.17 11.18
C VAL A 159 0.09 -8.96 10.96
N ILE A 160 0.57 -7.74 11.16
CA ILE A 160 2.00 -7.38 11.08
C ILE A 160 2.42 -6.79 12.41
N PHE A 161 3.40 -7.41 13.07
CA PHE A 161 3.95 -6.90 14.32
C PHE A 161 4.98 -5.80 14.06
N ARG A 162 4.86 -4.73 14.85
CA ARG A 162 5.84 -3.65 15.02
C ARG A 162 6.37 -3.72 16.45
N GLU A 163 7.31 -2.85 16.78
CA GLU A 163 7.96 -2.82 18.10
C GLU A 163 6.95 -2.72 19.26
N ASP A 164 5.98 -1.79 19.16
CA ASP A 164 5.03 -1.50 20.25
C ASP A 164 3.57 -1.89 19.96
N TYR A 165 3.26 -2.31 18.73
CA TYR A 165 1.88 -2.55 18.30
C TYR A 165 1.79 -3.56 17.16
N ALA A 166 0.62 -4.15 16.98
CA ALA A 166 0.27 -4.96 15.82
C ALA A 166 -0.61 -4.17 14.85
N GLU A 167 -0.25 -4.13 13.58
CA GLU A 167 -1.13 -3.69 12.49
C GLU A 167 -2.06 -4.85 12.13
N VAL A 168 -3.35 -4.69 12.42
CA VAL A 168 -4.39 -5.68 12.10
C VAL A 168 -5.16 -5.18 10.88
N TYR A 169 -4.91 -5.78 9.71
CA TYR A 169 -5.55 -5.41 8.44
C TYR A 169 -6.92 -6.05 8.31
N LEU A 170 -7.90 -5.26 7.87
CA LEU A 170 -9.31 -5.57 7.95
C LEU A 170 -10.03 -5.45 6.59
N THR A 171 -10.90 -6.42 6.31
CA THR A 171 -11.86 -6.36 5.18
C THR A 171 -13.11 -5.56 5.52
N ALA A 172 -13.46 -5.51 6.79
CA ALA A 172 -14.59 -4.77 7.33
C ALA A 172 -14.24 -4.30 8.76
N ASP A 173 -14.87 -3.22 9.22
CA ASP A 173 -14.61 -2.70 10.56
C ASP A 173 -14.99 -3.72 11.65
N VAL A 174 -14.14 -3.84 12.66
CA VAL A 174 -14.28 -4.74 13.80
C VAL A 174 -14.19 -3.89 15.06
N ALA A 175 -15.15 -4.00 15.98
CA ALA A 175 -15.15 -3.23 17.22
C ALA A 175 -13.83 -3.40 18.00
N ASP A 176 -13.34 -2.31 18.59
CA ASP A 176 -12.04 -2.28 19.28
C ASP A 176 -12.02 -3.25 20.47
N GLU A 177 -13.17 -3.41 21.15
CA GLU A 177 -13.37 -4.37 22.24
C GLU A 177 -13.14 -5.80 21.79
N VAL A 178 -13.57 -6.18 20.59
CA VAL A 178 -13.40 -7.54 20.06
C VAL A 178 -11.91 -7.83 19.84
N LEU A 179 -11.17 -6.88 19.26
CA LEU A 179 -9.72 -7.01 19.08
C LEU A 179 -9.02 -7.09 20.44
N LYS A 180 -9.41 -6.23 21.38
CA LYS A 180 -8.85 -6.21 22.72
C LYS A 180 -9.05 -7.54 23.45
N GLU A 181 -10.28 -8.02 23.54
CA GLU A 181 -10.63 -9.28 24.23
C GLU A 181 -9.91 -10.48 23.60
N THR A 182 -9.78 -10.49 22.27
CA THR A 182 -9.06 -11.56 21.54
C THR A 182 -7.57 -11.58 21.90
N VAL A 183 -6.92 -10.42 21.94
CA VAL A 183 -5.49 -10.31 22.27
C VAL A 183 -5.25 -10.62 23.75
N GLU A 184 -6.02 -10.04 24.66
CA GLU A 184 -5.87 -10.26 26.11
C GLU A 184 -6.24 -11.71 26.49
N GLY A 185 -7.18 -12.33 25.78
CA GLY A 185 -7.57 -13.73 25.93
C GLY A 185 -6.45 -14.72 25.61
N CYS A 186 -5.43 -14.31 24.86
CA CYS A 186 -4.23 -15.11 24.66
C CYS A 186 -3.39 -15.22 25.94
N GLY A 187 -3.51 -14.28 26.88
CA GLY A 187 -2.80 -14.29 28.16
C GLY A 187 -1.33 -13.89 28.06
N GLY A 188 -0.81 -13.20 29.07
CA GLY A 188 0.56 -12.67 29.05
C GLY A 188 0.75 -11.44 28.17
N VAL A 189 -0.31 -10.93 27.54
CA VAL A 189 -0.32 -9.69 26.73
C VAL A 189 -1.46 -8.82 27.22
N LYS A 190 -1.21 -7.52 27.38
CA LYS A 190 -2.20 -6.52 27.79
C LYS A 190 -2.35 -5.48 26.68
N VAL A 191 -3.58 -5.13 26.31
CA VAL A 191 -3.81 -4.10 25.29
C VAL A 191 -3.87 -2.74 25.95
N LEU A 192 -3.02 -1.82 25.48
CA LEU A 192 -2.96 -0.45 25.97
C LEU A 192 -4.02 0.43 25.32
N LYS A 193 -4.16 0.33 23.99
CA LYS A 193 -5.14 1.06 23.17
C LYS A 193 -5.27 0.43 21.78
N VAL A 194 -6.33 0.78 21.07
CA VAL A 194 -6.58 0.43 19.66
C VAL A 194 -6.80 1.74 18.90
N GLU A 195 -6.15 1.91 17.74
CA GLU A 195 -6.24 3.10 16.88
C GLU A 195 -6.56 2.76 15.42
#